data_AF-A0A7Y9BLU9-F1
#
_entry.id   AF-A0A7Y9BLU9-F1
#
_cell.length_a   1.000
_cell.length_b   1.000
_cell.length_c   1.000
_cell.angle_alpha   90.00
_cell.angle_beta   90.00
_cell.angle_gamma   90.00
#
_symmetry.space_group_name_H-M   'P 1'
#
loop_
_entity.id
_entity.type
_entity.pdbx_description
1 polymer ?
#
loop_
_entity_poly.entity_id
_entity_poly.type
_entity_poly.pdbx_seq_one_letter_code
_entity_poly.pdbx_strand_id
1 'polypeptide(L)'
;PQVRPPERPSHRRPAICQQSTITVPADLMPKLRQELPWGRAAWQRAYRSLRSHIEGLNGRAKNVDTFLHSREKRQSRGRVAQTLLSAVQLLVENLKSIEGYLRDRRQWREERYTLGHIPTTPDPYEAEVPAESEARTIINPTPPEP
;
A
#
# COMPACT_ATOMS: atom_id res chain seq x y z
N PRO A 1 -9.22 12.21 -28.81
CA PRO A 1 -8.37 11.58 -29.86
C PRO A 1 -8.75 10.10 -29.96
N GLN A 2 -9.35 9.66 -31.06
CA GLN A 2 -9.59 8.24 -31.29
C GLN A 2 -8.28 7.61 -31.75
N VAL A 3 -7.71 6.76 -30.91
CA VAL A 3 -6.55 5.93 -31.28
C VAL A 3 -7.10 4.77 -32.10
N ARG A 4 -6.84 4.76 -33.41
CA ARG A 4 -7.16 3.58 -34.24
C ARG A 4 -6.18 2.46 -33.90
N PRO A 5 -6.66 1.27 -33.51
CA PRO A 5 -5.78 0.13 -33.33
C PRO A 5 -5.14 -0.21 -34.69
N PRO A 6 -3.85 -0.60 -34.70
CA PRO A 6 -3.20 -1.03 -35.93
C PRO A 6 -3.86 -2.31 -36.45
N GLU A 7 -4.12 -2.38 -37.76
CA GLU A 7 -4.60 -3.59 -38.42
C GLU A 7 -3.57 -4.71 -38.22
N ARG A 8 -4.00 -5.79 -37.54
CA ARG A 8 -3.16 -6.96 -37.32
C ARG A 8 -3.98 -8.23 -37.57
N PRO A 9 -3.40 -9.25 -38.23
CA PRO A 9 -4.07 -10.52 -38.42
C PRO A 9 -4.41 -11.15 -37.06
N SER A 10 -5.61 -11.73 -36.93
CA SER A 10 -6.11 -12.34 -35.67
C SER A 10 -5.18 -13.39 -35.08
N HIS A 11 -4.40 -14.07 -35.93
CA HIS A 11 -3.45 -15.11 -35.55
C HIS A 11 -2.08 -14.57 -35.09
N ARG A 12 -1.79 -13.27 -35.27
CA ARG A 12 -0.46 -12.70 -34.98
C ARG A 12 -0.53 -11.79 -33.77
N ARG A 13 -0.01 -12.27 -32.64
CA ARG A 13 0.08 -11.46 -31.42
C ARG A 13 0.99 -10.25 -31.62
N PRO A 14 0.70 -9.10 -30.97
CA PRO A 14 1.61 -7.96 -30.90
C PRO A 14 3.04 -8.38 -30.55
N ALA A 15 4.05 -7.72 -31.12
CA ALA A 15 5.45 -8.00 -30.79
C ALA A 15 5.67 -7.96 -29.27
N ILE A 16 5.13 -6.95 -28.57
CA ILE A 16 5.17 -6.81 -27.10
C ILE A 16 4.64 -8.03 -26.33
N CYS A 17 3.73 -8.81 -26.91
CA CYS A 17 3.21 -10.03 -26.30
C CYS A 17 4.09 -11.27 -26.57
N GLN A 18 5.14 -11.12 -27.38
CA GLN A 18 6.12 -12.17 -27.73
C GLN A 18 7.51 -11.89 -27.16
N GLN A 19 7.78 -10.68 -26.66
CA GLN A 19 9.07 -10.32 -26.09
C GLN A 19 9.17 -10.86 -24.67
N SER A 20 10.33 -11.41 -24.31
CA SER A 20 10.64 -11.82 -22.94
C SER A 20 11.00 -10.64 -22.04
N THR A 21 11.35 -9.49 -22.63
CA THR A 21 11.81 -8.29 -21.90
C THR A 21 11.29 -7.01 -22.55
N ILE A 22 11.18 -5.95 -21.75
CA ILE A 22 10.87 -4.59 -22.19
C ILE A 22 11.95 -3.64 -21.64
N THR A 23 12.27 -2.58 -22.39
CA THR A 23 13.16 -1.51 -21.91
C THR A 23 12.32 -0.33 -21.46
N VAL A 24 12.44 0.06 -20.20
CA VAL A 24 11.76 1.22 -19.62
C VAL A 24 12.81 2.29 -19.32
N PRO A 25 12.73 3.49 -19.92
CA PRO A 25 13.67 4.57 -19.65
C PRO A 25 13.63 4.99 -18.18
N ALA A 26 14.79 5.06 -17.54
CA ALA A 26 14.96 5.26 -16.10
C ALA A 26 14.48 6.64 -15.61
N ASP A 27 14.59 7.61 -16.50
CA ASP A 27 14.34 9.03 -16.34
C ASP A 27 12.84 9.40 -16.28
N LEU A 28 11.96 8.48 -16.70
CA LEU A 28 10.51 8.73 -16.71
C LEU A 28 9.79 8.38 -15.39
N MET A 29 10.46 7.77 -14.40
CA MET A 29 9.74 7.06 -13.33
C MET A 29 10.17 7.29 -11.88
N PRO A 30 10.32 8.52 -11.36
CA PRO A 30 10.42 8.73 -9.90
C PRO A 30 9.22 8.14 -9.14
N LYS A 31 8.01 8.27 -9.71
CA LYS A 31 6.75 7.79 -9.12
C LYS A 31 6.60 6.26 -9.10
N LEU A 32 7.37 5.54 -9.92
CA LEU A 32 7.29 4.08 -10.07
C LEU A 32 8.61 3.39 -9.69
N ARG A 33 9.61 4.15 -9.21
CA ARG A 33 10.86 3.63 -8.69
C ARG A 33 10.60 2.99 -7.34
N GLN A 34 10.32 1.69 -7.34
CA GLN A 34 10.36 0.87 -6.15
C GLN A 34 11.82 0.42 -5.96
N GLU A 35 12.48 0.91 -4.92
CA GLU A 35 13.88 0.56 -4.65
C GLU A 35 14.02 -0.92 -4.25
N LEU A 36 13.00 -1.45 -3.57
CA LEU A 36 12.95 -2.85 -3.18
C LEU A 36 12.22 -3.67 -4.27
N PRO A 37 12.74 -4.85 -4.65
CA PRO A 37 12.07 -5.72 -5.61
C PRO A 37 10.71 -6.21 -5.09
N TRP A 38 9.67 -6.12 -5.93
CA TRP A 38 8.33 -6.59 -5.61
C TRP A 38 8.32 -8.05 -5.14
N GLY A 39 7.49 -8.36 -4.14
CA GLY A 39 7.32 -9.71 -3.61
C GLY A 39 8.36 -10.14 -2.56
N ARG A 40 9.49 -9.42 -2.38
CA ARG A 40 10.48 -9.71 -1.33
C ARG A 40 9.97 -9.32 0.07
N ALA A 41 10.45 -9.96 1.14
CA ALA A 41 10.07 -9.56 2.52
C ALA A 41 10.42 -8.11 2.85
N ALA A 42 11.54 -7.59 2.36
CA ALA A 42 11.88 -6.17 2.49
C ALA A 42 10.80 -5.28 1.84
N TRP A 43 10.34 -5.63 0.63
CA TRP A 43 9.26 -4.93 -0.05
C TRP A 43 7.93 -5.04 0.70
N GLN A 44 7.60 -6.23 1.20
CA GLN A 44 6.36 -6.47 1.97
C GLN A 44 6.34 -5.61 3.24
N ARG A 45 7.46 -5.54 3.97
CA ARG A 45 7.57 -4.70 5.18
C ARG A 45 7.47 -3.21 4.88
N ALA A 46 8.15 -2.74 3.83
CA ALA A 46 8.22 -1.32 3.52
C ALA A 46 6.95 -0.78 2.83
N TYR A 47 6.38 -1.54 1.90
CA TYR A 47 5.39 -1.01 0.95
C TYR A 47 4.01 -1.66 1.03
N ARG A 48 3.87 -2.90 1.54
CA ARG A 48 2.56 -3.59 1.52
C ARG A 48 1.50 -2.81 2.29
N SER A 49 1.78 -2.47 3.55
CA SER A 49 0.82 -1.77 4.40
C SER A 49 0.54 -0.37 3.86
N LEU A 50 1.58 0.39 3.53
CA LEU A 50 1.48 1.77 3.04
C LEU A 50 0.68 1.84 1.73
N ARG A 51 0.96 0.94 0.78
CA ARG A 51 0.27 0.90 -0.50
C ARG A 51 -1.19 0.54 -0.33
N SER A 52 -1.51 -0.52 0.43
CA SER A 52 -2.89 -0.87 0.72
C SER A 52 -3.65 0.26 1.42
N HIS A 53 -2.97 1.04 2.27
CA HIS A 53 -3.57 2.20 2.92
C HIS A 53 -3.88 3.33 1.92
N ILE A 54 -2.93 3.65 1.04
CA ILE A 54 -3.09 4.68 0.00
C ILE A 54 -4.17 4.27 -1.02
N GLU A 55 -4.19 3.01 -1.43
CA GLU A 55 -5.20 2.47 -2.35
C GLU A 55 -6.58 2.48 -1.69
N GLY A 56 -6.68 2.08 -0.42
CA GLY A 56 -7.92 2.15 0.36
C GLY A 56 -8.43 3.58 0.52
N LEU A 57 -7.55 4.54 0.86
CA LEU A 57 -7.92 5.95 0.99
C LEU A 57 -8.37 6.53 -0.35
N ASN A 58 -7.66 6.23 -1.44
CA ASN A 58 -8.06 6.65 -2.78
C ASN A 58 -9.41 6.03 -3.20
N GLY A 59 -9.68 4.79 -2.79
CA GLY A 59 -10.98 4.15 -2.99
C GLY A 59 -12.10 4.91 -2.28
N ARG A 60 -11.93 5.25 -1.00
CA ARG A 60 -12.91 6.03 -0.23
C ARG A 60 -13.08 7.45 -0.75
N ALA A 61 -11.98 8.12 -1.06
CA ALA A 61 -12.02 9.48 -1.60
C ALA A 61 -12.71 9.53 -2.97
N LYS A 62 -12.69 8.43 -3.73
CA LYS A 62 -13.42 8.29 -5.00
C LYS A 62 -14.77 7.59 -4.84
N ASN A 63 -15.25 7.37 -3.63
CA ASN A 63 -16.52 6.70 -3.40
C ASN A 63 -17.70 7.50 -3.98
N VAL A 64 -18.86 6.85 -4.06
CA VAL A 64 -20.08 7.44 -4.62
C VAL A 64 -20.47 8.71 -3.85
N ASP A 65 -20.27 8.77 -2.54
CA ASP A 65 -20.69 9.93 -1.73
C ASP A 65 -19.82 11.18 -1.94
N THR A 66 -18.53 11.03 -2.23
CA THR A 66 -17.60 12.15 -2.42
C THR A 66 -17.56 12.64 -3.86
N PHE A 67 -17.98 11.82 -4.84
CA PHE A 67 -18.01 12.11 -6.29
C PHE A 67 -16.71 12.71 -6.85
N LEU A 68 -15.58 12.53 -6.18
CA LEU A 68 -14.31 13.19 -6.53
C LEU A 68 -13.78 12.74 -7.90
N HIS A 69 -14.17 11.53 -8.32
CA HIS A 69 -13.85 10.95 -9.63
C HIS A 69 -14.77 11.46 -10.76
N SER A 70 -16.02 11.81 -10.44
CA SER A 70 -17.04 12.22 -11.42
C SER A 70 -17.00 13.73 -11.66
N ARG A 71 -16.48 14.15 -12.82
CA ARG A 71 -16.44 15.57 -13.18
C ARG A 71 -17.83 16.12 -13.47
N GLU A 72 -18.68 15.30 -14.09
CA GLU A 72 -20.05 15.57 -14.50
C GLU A 72 -21.01 15.80 -13.32
N LYS A 73 -20.72 15.21 -12.15
CA LYS A 73 -21.52 15.39 -10.92
C LYS A 73 -21.09 16.60 -10.09
N ARG A 74 -19.99 17.25 -10.46
CA ARG A 74 -19.53 18.48 -9.79
C ARG A 74 -20.14 19.70 -10.47
N GLN A 75 -20.54 20.67 -9.65
CA GLN A 75 -21.01 21.96 -10.12
C GLN A 75 -19.94 22.63 -11.01
N SER A 76 -20.36 23.28 -12.09
CA SER A 76 -19.50 23.99 -13.05
C SER A 76 -19.03 25.35 -12.51
N ARG A 77 -18.47 25.37 -11.30
CA ARG A 77 -17.77 26.54 -10.75
C ARG A 77 -16.32 26.48 -11.23
N GLY A 78 -15.69 27.63 -11.48
CA GLY A 78 -14.33 27.70 -12.06
C GLY A 78 -13.29 26.82 -11.34
N ARG A 79 -12.15 26.58 -12.01
CA ARG A 79 -11.10 25.63 -11.55
C ARG A 79 -10.73 25.79 -10.07
N VAL A 80 -10.58 27.03 -9.59
CA VAL A 80 -10.23 27.32 -8.19
C VAL A 80 -11.26 26.77 -7.21
N ALA A 81 -12.55 27.00 -7.46
CA ALA A 81 -13.64 26.53 -6.59
C ALA A 81 -13.72 25.00 -6.56
N GLN A 82 -13.49 24.32 -7.69
CA GLN A 82 -13.44 22.86 -7.76
C GLN A 82 -12.23 22.28 -7.01
N THR A 83 -11.07 22.93 -7.10
CA THR A 83 -9.88 22.51 -6.36
C THR A 83 -10.08 22.66 -4.85
N LEU A 84 -10.64 23.79 -4.40
CA LEU A 84 -10.94 24.02 -2.99
C LEU A 84 -11.97 23.01 -2.45
N LEU A 85 -13.05 22.76 -3.19
CA LEU A 85 -14.05 21.74 -2.80
C LEU A 85 -13.40 20.35 -2.67
N SER A 86 -12.55 19.98 -3.63
CA SER A 86 -11.85 18.68 -3.60
C SER A 86 -10.90 18.58 -2.41
N ALA A 87 -10.22 19.68 -2.05
CA ALA A 87 -9.34 19.72 -0.89
C ALA A 87 -10.12 19.55 0.42
N VAL A 88 -11.27 20.21 0.57
CA VAL A 88 -12.15 20.06 1.74
C VAL A 88 -12.71 18.64 1.85
N GLN A 89 -13.14 18.05 0.73
CA GLN A 89 -13.61 16.66 0.71
C GLN A 89 -12.51 15.68 1.16
N LEU A 90 -11.27 15.85 0.68
CA LEU A 90 -10.13 15.04 1.12
C LEU A 90 -9.81 15.24 2.61
N LEU A 91 -9.92 16.48 3.12
CA LEU A 91 -9.73 16.76 4.54
C LEU A 91 -10.74 16.00 5.41
N VAL A 92 -12.01 16.00 5.03
CA VAL A 92 -13.07 15.29 5.76
C VAL A 92 -12.82 13.77 5.76
N GLU A 93 -12.45 13.19 4.61
CA GLU A 93 -12.14 11.76 4.54
C GLU A 93 -10.90 11.38 5.36
N ASN A 94 -9.88 12.25 5.39
CA ASN A 94 -8.73 12.06 6.29
C ASN A 94 -9.14 12.10 7.75
N LEU A 95 -10.01 13.03 8.15
CA LEU A 95 -10.49 13.14 9.53
C LEU A 95 -11.25 11.89 9.95
N LYS A 96 -12.20 11.41 9.12
CA LYS A 96 -12.93 10.16 9.35
C LYS A 96 -11.98 8.96 9.50
N SER A 97 -10.93 8.89 8.69
CA SER A 97 -9.96 7.80 8.75
C SER A 97 -9.15 7.83 10.05
N ILE A 98 -8.76 9.03 10.52
CA ILE A 98 -8.08 9.21 11.81
C ILE A 98 -9.01 8.86 12.97
N GLU A 99 -10.26 9.32 12.93
CA GLU A 99 -11.26 9.01 13.96
C GLU A 99 -11.54 7.51 14.05
N GLY A 100 -11.70 6.84 12.91
CA GLY A 100 -11.82 5.38 12.83
C GLY A 100 -10.62 4.69 13.46
N TYR A 101 -9.40 5.08 13.08
CA TYR A 101 -8.18 4.53 13.67
C TYR A 101 -8.12 4.75 15.20
N LEU A 102 -8.46 5.94 15.70
CA LEU A 102 -8.45 6.23 17.13
C LEU A 102 -9.54 5.47 17.90
N ARG A 103 -10.69 5.22 17.28
CA ARG A 103 -11.76 4.39 17.82
C ARG A 103 -11.31 2.94 17.93
N ASP A 104 -10.82 2.39 16.82
CA ASP A 104 -10.29 1.03 16.79
C ASP A 104 -9.19 0.91 17.85
N ARG A 105 -8.22 1.83 17.88
CA ARG A 105 -7.09 1.80 18.83
C ARG A 105 -7.53 1.86 20.30
N ARG A 106 -8.64 2.52 20.60
CA ARG A 106 -9.24 2.48 21.95
C ARG A 106 -9.79 1.10 22.26
N GLN A 107 -10.59 0.53 21.34
CA GLN A 107 -11.09 -0.84 21.47
C GLN A 107 -9.95 -1.86 21.59
N TRP A 108 -8.85 -1.71 20.82
CA TRP A 108 -7.63 -2.51 20.96
C TRP A 108 -7.07 -2.50 22.40
N ARG A 109 -7.03 -1.32 23.04
CA ARG A 109 -6.51 -1.17 24.41
C ARG A 109 -7.46 -1.72 25.47
N GLU A 110 -8.76 -1.60 25.25
CA GLU A 110 -9.80 -1.95 26.23
C GLU A 110 -10.19 -3.44 26.14
N GLU A 111 -10.24 -4.03 24.94
CA GLU A 111 -10.78 -5.37 24.69
C GLU A 111 -9.69 -6.45 24.45
N ARG A 112 -8.40 -6.09 24.39
CA ARG A 112 -7.28 -7.02 24.06
C ARG A 112 -7.58 -7.96 22.87
N TYR A 113 -8.37 -7.51 21.88
CA TYR A 113 -8.65 -8.32 20.71
C TYR A 113 -7.34 -8.61 20.01
N THR A 114 -6.84 -9.85 20.04
CA THR A 114 -5.60 -10.21 19.34
C THR A 114 -5.89 -10.18 17.85
N LEU A 115 -5.27 -9.27 17.11
CA LEU A 115 -5.22 -9.35 15.64
C LEU A 115 -4.64 -10.72 15.35
N GLY A 116 -5.50 -11.61 14.84
CA GLY A 116 -5.13 -12.99 14.58
C GLY A 116 -3.81 -13.01 13.84
N HIS A 117 -2.86 -13.71 14.44
CA HIS A 117 -1.76 -14.40 13.79
C HIS A 117 -1.27 -13.64 12.53
N ILE A 118 -0.37 -12.67 12.69
CA ILE A 118 0.60 -12.45 11.61
C ILE A 118 1.21 -13.84 11.44
N PRO A 119 1.02 -14.56 10.32
CA PRO A 119 1.73 -15.79 10.17
C PRO A 119 3.20 -15.39 10.18
N THR A 120 3.91 -15.84 11.22
CA THR A 120 5.33 -16.11 11.18
C THR A 120 5.54 -17.19 10.11
N THR A 121 5.16 -16.90 8.87
CA THR A 121 5.64 -17.64 7.72
C THR A 121 7.10 -17.26 7.65
N PRO A 122 8.03 -18.19 7.93
CA PRO A 122 9.44 -17.93 7.66
C PRO A 122 9.52 -17.54 6.18
N ASP A 123 10.21 -16.46 5.86
CA ASP A 123 10.43 -16.09 4.46
C ASP A 123 11.11 -17.30 3.79
N PRO A 124 10.50 -17.93 2.77
CA PRO A 124 11.07 -19.13 2.13
C PRO A 124 12.40 -18.84 1.42
N TYR A 125 12.89 -17.60 1.46
CA TYR A 125 14.17 -17.16 0.91
C TYR A 125 15.04 -16.42 1.94
N GLU A 126 14.72 -16.44 3.23
CA GLU A 126 15.72 -16.10 4.26
C GLU A 126 16.81 -17.16 4.19
N ALA A 127 18.04 -16.75 3.84
CA ALA A 127 19.18 -17.65 3.86
C ALA A 127 19.33 -18.19 5.29
N GLU A 128 19.43 -19.51 5.42
CA GLU A 128 19.68 -20.17 6.71
C GLU A 128 20.88 -19.50 7.38
N VAL A 129 20.64 -18.86 8.52
CA VAL A 129 21.72 -18.39 9.37
C VAL A 129 22.40 -19.66 9.91
N PRO A 130 23.71 -19.89 9.67
CA PRO A 130 24.39 -21.05 10.19
C PRO A 130 24.24 -21.09 11.72
N ALA A 131 23.80 -22.24 12.23
CA ALA A 131 23.53 -22.47 13.63
C ALA A 131 24.81 -22.45 14.47
N GLU A 132 25.34 -21.27 14.80
CA GLU A 132 26.42 -21.12 15.79
C GLU A 132 26.36 -19.72 16.42
N SER A 133 25.65 -19.58 17.55
CA SER A 133 26.00 -18.67 18.66
C SER A 133 24.95 -18.58 19.79
N GLU A 134 24.08 -19.58 19.98
CA GLU A 134 23.32 -19.74 21.23
C GLU A 134 24.23 -20.28 22.34
N ALA A 135 25.17 -19.46 22.80
CA ALA A 135 25.96 -19.75 24.00
C ALA A 135 26.42 -18.45 24.67
N ARG A 136 25.48 -17.63 25.15
CA ARG A 136 25.74 -16.69 26.25
C ARG A 136 24.59 -16.68 27.25
N THR A 137 24.64 -17.68 28.12
CA THR A 137 24.03 -17.72 29.45
C THR A 137 24.31 -16.42 30.23
N ILE A 138 23.27 -15.71 30.66
CA ILE A 138 23.34 -14.80 31.82
C ILE A 138 22.09 -15.02 32.69
N ILE A 139 22.27 -15.93 33.64
CA ILE A 139 21.79 -16.02 35.04
C ILE A 139 20.76 -14.93 35.47
N ASN A 140 19.55 -15.36 35.85
CA ASN A 140 18.61 -14.58 36.66
C ASN A 140 19.05 -14.55 38.13
N PRO A 141 19.09 -13.40 38.83
CA PRO A 141 19.29 -13.35 40.27
C PRO A 141 17.97 -13.53 41.04
N THR A 142 17.97 -14.46 42.00
CA THR A 142 16.92 -14.68 43.02
C THR A 142 16.89 -13.52 44.03
N PRO A 143 15.72 -13.02 44.48
CA PRO A 143 15.65 -11.97 45.49
C PRO A 143 15.92 -12.52 46.91
N PRO A 144 16.54 -11.73 47.81
CA PRO A 144 16.71 -12.12 49.21
C PRO A 144 15.49 -11.77 50.07
N GLU A 145 15.01 -12.73 50.86
CA GLU A 145 14.08 -12.52 51.99
C GLU A 145 14.86 -12.12 53.25
N PRO A 146 14.31 -11.21 54.08
CA PRO A 146 14.51 -11.20 55.52
C PRO A 146 13.27 -11.68 56.29
#